data_AF-A0AAV7IQZ2-F1
#
_entry.id   AF-A0AAV7IQZ2-F1
#
_cell.length_a   1.000
_cell.length_b   1.000
_cell.length_c   1.000
_cell.angle_alpha   90.00
_cell.angle_beta   90.00
_cell.angle_gamma   90.00
#
_symmetry.space_group_name_H-M   'P 1'
#
loop_
_entity.id
_entity.type
_entity.pdbx_description
1 polymer ?
#
loop_
_entity_poly.entity_id
_entity_poly.type
_entity_poly.pdbx_seq_one_letter_code
_entity_poly.pdbx_strand_id
1 'polypeptide(L)'
;MTIVVPVIENVTVKHYILDTDYYSYVIYYACVNDGYNGIPAIWVKTRDQFPRFSVKNVVQNALRRNGFPYIDLTQTWQGKCY
;
A
#
# COMPACT_ATOMS: atom_id res chain seq x y z
N MET A 1 -16.73 11.41 3.65
CA MET A 1 -16.11 12.76 3.67
C MET A 1 -14.65 12.58 3.26
N THR A 2 -14.30 13.00 2.05
CA THR A 2 -12.91 12.93 1.57
C THR A 2 -12.26 14.27 1.91
N ILE A 3 -11.30 14.26 2.83
CA ILE A 3 -10.56 15.48 3.17
C ILE A 3 -9.45 15.62 2.13
N VAL A 4 -9.53 16.68 1.32
CA VAL A 4 -8.41 17.12 0.48
C VAL A 4 -7.47 17.89 1.39
N VAL A 5 -6.37 17.26 1.79
CA VAL A 5 -5.29 17.95 2.50
C VAL A 5 -4.44 18.65 1.44
N PRO A 6 -4.43 19.99 1.34
CA PRO A 6 -3.52 20.67 0.44
C PRO A 6 -2.10 20.41 0.91
N VAL A 7 -1.32 19.70 0.08
CA VAL A 7 0.09 19.45 0.34
C VAL A 7 0.84 20.74 -0.01
N ILE A 8 0.92 21.66 0.96
CA ILE A 8 1.54 22.98 0.80
C ILE A 8 3.09 22.87 0.90
N GLU A 9 3.58 21.75 1.44
CA GLU A 9 5.01 21.44 1.62
C GLU A 9 5.28 19.93 1.46
N ASN A 10 6.56 19.55 1.27
CA ASN A 10 6.97 18.15 1.19
C ASN A 10 6.72 17.43 2.53
N VAL A 11 5.72 16.55 2.56
CA VAL A 11 5.44 15.72 3.74
C VAL A 11 6.40 14.53 3.74
N THR A 12 7.29 14.48 4.74
CA THR A 12 8.14 13.31 4.97
C THR A 12 7.38 12.29 5.82
N VAL A 13 7.08 11.12 5.24
CA VAL A 13 6.35 10.04 5.91
C VAL A 13 7.23 8.80 6.01
N LYS A 14 7.28 8.19 7.20
CA LYS A 14 7.97 6.91 7.40
C LYS A 14 7.17 5.80 6.75
N HIS A 15 7.86 5.00 5.94
CA HIS A 15 7.30 3.82 5.29
C HIS A 15 7.88 2.56 5.94
N TYR A 16 7.02 1.58 6.18
CA TYR A 16 7.38 0.28 6.75
C TYR A 16 7.06 -0.82 5.76
N ILE A 17 8.04 -1.67 5.47
CA ILE A 17 7.83 -2.85 4.64
C ILE A 17 7.13 -3.90 5.50
N LEU A 18 5.93 -4.30 5.11
CA LEU A 18 5.17 -5.36 5.78
C LEU A 18 5.57 -6.75 5.30
N ASP A 19 5.86 -6.87 4.00
CA ASP A 19 6.30 -8.10 3.36
C ASP A 19 6.94 -7.80 2.00
N THR A 20 7.94 -8.58 1.62
CA THR A 20 8.59 -8.48 0.31
C THR A 20 9.37 -9.76 0.04
N ASP A 21 9.31 -10.23 -1.19
CA ASP A 21 10.23 -11.27 -1.66
C ASP A 21 11.41 -10.68 -2.44
N TYR A 22 11.48 -9.34 -2.55
CA TYR A 22 12.45 -8.55 -3.33
C TYR A 22 12.40 -8.76 -4.85
N TYR A 23 11.92 -9.91 -5.32
CA TYR A 23 11.94 -10.35 -6.71
C TYR A 23 10.63 -10.13 -7.46
N SER A 24 9.48 -10.13 -6.79
CA SER A 24 8.18 -10.10 -7.47
C SER A 24 7.18 -9.13 -6.85
N TYR A 25 7.25 -8.86 -5.53
CA TYR A 25 6.37 -7.88 -4.89
C TYR A 25 7.01 -7.19 -3.68
N VAL A 26 6.42 -6.05 -3.32
CA VAL A 26 6.59 -5.40 -2.02
C VAL A 26 5.24 -4.87 -1.53
N ILE A 27 4.96 -5.09 -0.25
CA ILE A 27 3.82 -4.56 0.47
C ILE A 27 4.38 -3.62 1.53
N TYR A 28 3.96 -2.37 1.49
CA TYR A 28 4.42 -1.38 2.45
C TYR A 28 3.28 -0.54 2.98
N TYR A 29 3.46 -0.08 4.21
CA TYR A 29 2.51 0.68 4.98
C TYR A 29 3.12 2.04 5.34
N ALA A 30 2.29 3.07 5.32
CA ALA A 30 2.60 4.37 5.85
C ALA A 30 1.41 4.87 6.70
N CYS A 31 1.71 5.70 7.69
CA CYS A 31 0.69 6.35 8.50
C CYS A 31 1.04 7.83 8.60
N VAL A 32 0.12 8.69 8.17
CA VAL A 32 0.23 10.13 8.38
C VAL A 32 -0.65 10.50 9.56
N ASN A 33 -0.12 11.25 10.51
CA ASN A 33 -0.92 11.78 11.60
C ASN A 33 -1.43 13.17 11.20
N ASP A 34 -2.73 13.38 11.21
CA ASP A 34 -3.37 14.68 10.90
C ASP A 34 -3.57 15.57 12.14
N GLY A 35 -2.99 15.19 13.28
CA GLY A 35 -3.09 15.87 14.57
C GLY A 35 -4.05 15.19 15.55
N TYR A 36 -5.02 14.42 15.06
CA TYR A 36 -5.99 13.69 15.90
C TYR A 36 -6.11 12.22 15.54
N ASN A 37 -5.98 11.88 14.25
CA ASN A 37 -6.11 10.53 13.74
C ASN A 37 -4.89 10.14 12.92
N GLY A 38 -4.52 8.86 13.01
CA GLY A 38 -3.63 8.24 12.04
C GLY A 38 -4.43 7.90 10.79
N ILE A 39 -3.97 8.37 9.63
CA ILE A 39 -4.49 8.01 8.32
C ILE A 39 -3.56 6.93 7.75
N PRO A 40 -3.91 5.64 7.90
CA PRO A 40 -3.11 4.55 7.35
C PRO A 40 -3.29 4.43 5.85
N ALA A 41 -2.20 4.15 5.15
CA ALA A 41 -2.19 3.77 3.74
C ALA A 41 -1.34 2.51 3.54
N ILE A 42 -1.86 1.57 2.78
CA ILE A 42 -1.15 0.36 2.35
C ILE A 42 -1.02 0.40 0.84
N TRP A 43 0.17 0.10 0.37
CA TRP A 43 0.49 0.02 -1.05
C TRP A 43 1.10 -1.32 -1.37
N VAL A 44 0.75 -1.82 -2.55
CA VAL A 44 1.27 -3.06 -3.10
C VAL A 44 1.87 -2.75 -4.44
N LYS A 45 3.14 -3.10 -4.62
CA LYS A 45 3.84 -2.99 -5.91
C LYS A 45 4.28 -4.37 -6.35
N THR A 46 4.04 -4.66 -7.61
CA THR A 46 4.53 -5.87 -8.28
C THR A 46 5.62 -5.50 -9.27
N ARG A 47 6.54 -6.42 -9.55
CA ARG A 47 7.55 -6.22 -10.61
C ARG A 47 6.93 -6.27 -11.99
N ASP A 48 5.98 -7.20 -12.19
CA ASP A 48 5.25 -7.34 -13.43
C ASP A 48 3.94 -6.56 -13.41
N GLN A 49 3.58 -6.00 -14.56
CA GLN A 49 2.28 -5.34 -14.79
C GLN A 49 1.10 -6.31 -14.57
N PHE A 50 1.29 -7.57 -14.99
CA PHE A 50 0.34 -8.66 -14.83
C PHE A 50 1.03 -9.81 -14.09
N PRO A 51 1.06 -9.77 -12.75
CA PRO A 51 1.72 -10.80 -11.95
C PRO A 51 1.08 -12.17 -12.17
N ARG A 52 1.92 -13.22 -12.23
CA ARG A 52 1.46 -14.62 -12.43
C ARG A 52 0.97 -15.29 -11.14
N PHE A 53 0.91 -14.54 -10.04
CA PHE A 53 0.48 -15.02 -8.72
C PHE A 53 -0.76 -14.24 -8.25
N SER A 54 -1.49 -14.81 -7.28
CA SER A 54 -2.63 -14.14 -6.67
C SER A 54 -2.15 -13.02 -5.73
N VAL A 55 -2.16 -11.77 -6.23
CA VAL A 55 -1.85 -10.57 -5.43
C VAL A 55 -2.73 -10.52 -4.18
N LYS A 56 -4.01 -10.84 -4.31
CA LYS A 56 -4.96 -10.88 -3.19
C LYS A 56 -4.48 -11.83 -2.09
N ASN A 57 -4.07 -13.05 -2.43
CA ASN A 57 -3.63 -14.03 -1.43
C ASN A 57 -2.35 -13.58 -0.72
N VAL A 58 -1.38 -13.06 -1.48
CA VAL A 58 -0.12 -12.55 -0.93
C VAL A 58 -0.40 -11.41 0.06
N VAL A 59 -1.24 -10.44 -0.33
CA VAL A 59 -1.60 -9.29 0.50
C VAL A 59 -2.32 -9.72 1.77
N GLN A 60 -3.38 -10.51 1.67
CA GLN A 60 -4.15 -10.89 2.87
C GLN A 60 -3.31 -11.72 3.85
N ASN A 61 -2.39 -12.55 3.34
CA ASN A 61 -1.45 -13.27 4.19
C ASN A 61 -0.47 -12.33 4.91
N ALA A 62 0.09 -11.35 4.21
CA ALA A 62 0.97 -10.35 4.80
C ALA A 62 0.26 -9.49 5.85
N LEU A 63 -0.97 -9.03 5.56
CA LEU A 63 -1.79 -8.26 6.51
C LEU A 63 -2.08 -9.06 7.77
N ARG A 64 -2.55 -10.30 7.62
CA ARG A 64 -2.84 -11.20 8.74
C ARG A 64 -1.62 -11.45 9.63
N ARG A 65 -0.44 -11.68 9.04
CA ARG A 65 0.81 -11.91 9.81
C ARG A 65 1.25 -10.67 10.59
N ASN A 66 0.92 -9.49 10.10
CA ASN A 66 1.27 -8.21 10.72
C ASN A 66 0.13 -7.62 11.58
N GLY A 67 -0.93 -8.38 11.86
CA GLY A 67 -2.03 -7.94 12.73
C GLY A 67 -2.99 -6.91 12.10
N PHE A 68 -2.95 -6.74 10.78
CA PHE A 68 -3.89 -5.88 10.07
C PHE A 68 -5.20 -6.62 9.76
N PRO A 69 -6.35 -5.92 9.74
CA PRO A 69 -7.61 -6.50 9.30
C PRO A 69 -7.57 -6.83 7.81
N TYR A 70 -8.56 -7.60 7.37
CA TYR A 70 -8.81 -7.77 5.94
C TYR A 70 -9.13 -6.41 5.32
N ILE A 71 -8.43 -6.05 4.24
CA ILE A 71 -8.64 -4.81 3.50
C ILE A 71 -8.78 -5.18 2.02
N ASP A 72 -9.82 -4.65 1.38
CA ASP A 72 -9.98 -4.77 -0.07
C ASP A 72 -9.22 -3.64 -0.76
N LEU A 73 -8.28 -4.00 -1.62
CA LEU A 73 -7.41 -3.03 -2.29
C LEU A 73 -8.01 -2.61 -3.64
N THR A 74 -7.93 -1.32 -3.93
CA THR A 74 -8.24 -0.80 -5.26
C THR A 74 -7.08 -1.07 -6.22
N GLN A 75 -7.35 -1.81 -7.30
CA GLN A 75 -6.35 -2.07 -8.33
C GLN A 75 -6.10 -0.81 -9.18
N THR A 76 -4.83 -0.41 -9.30
CA THR A 76 -4.44 0.64 -10.24
C THR A 76 -4.44 0.10 -11.67
N TRP A 77 -4.95 0.88 -12.62
CA TRP A 77 -4.84 0.52 -14.03
C TRP A 77 -3.42 0.78 -14.54
N GLN A 78 -2.77 -0.27 -15.06
CA GLN A 78 -1.41 -0.21 -15.59
C GLN A 78 -1.35 -0.38 -17.11
N GLY A 79 -2.50 -0.40 -17.82
CA GLY A 79 -2.58 -0.80 -19.24
C GLY A 79 -1.98 0.18 -20.25
N LYS A 80 -1.61 1.40 -19.84
CA LYS A 80 -1.04 2.45 -20.71
C LYS A 80 -0.02 3.28 -19.94
N CYS A 81 1.04 2.60 -19.53
CA CYS A 81 2.22 3.24 -18.99
C CYS A 81 3.14 3.62 -20.17
N TYR A 82 3.62 4.86 -20.19
CA TYR A 82 4.54 5.39 -21.19
C TYR A 82 5.95 5.45 -20.63
#